data_AF-A0A2V6KD68-F1
#
_entry.id   AF-A0A2V6KD68-F1
#
_cell.length_a   1.000
_cell.length_b   1.000
_cell.length_c   1.000
_cell.angle_alpha   90.00
_cell.angle_beta   90.00
_cell.angle_gamma   90.00
#
_symmetry.space_group_name_H-M   'P 1'
#
loop_
_entity.id
_entity.type
_entity.pdbx_description
1 polymer ?
#
loop_
_entity_poly.entity_id
_entity_poly.type
_entity_poly.pdbx_seq_one_letter_code
_entity_poly.pdbx_strand_id
1 'polypeptide(L)'
;MAENETGYRNLVKLVTAAHLDGFHYAPRIDKEMLAERSAGLIGLSGCLAGEVNSAIQADNIEKAKQSAAEYRDILGAENFFIELHDHGMEEQRKCNSALPQIARDLGIGLVAANDVHFLRRSDHQAHDVMLCIGTGKMVQDETRMRYVPELYFKSPDEMREVFRDFPQAIENTLKIGDRCHLDLEFGRSKYPEYPVPAGKTREGYLRELCYSGLRQRYGERPASDPELIRRLDYELGVLEKTGFVSYLLIV
;
A
#
# COMPACT_ATOMS: atom_id res chain seq x y z
N MET A 1 -0.46 -1.67 -7.90
CA MET A 1 -1.82 -1.41 -7.38
C MET A 1 -2.45 -2.73 -6.94
N ALA A 2 -3.43 -2.71 -6.04
CA ALA A 2 -4.20 -3.89 -5.67
C ALA A 2 -5.57 -3.86 -6.39
N GLU A 3 -5.83 -4.86 -7.22
CA GLU A 3 -7.11 -5.01 -7.90
C GLU A 3 -8.22 -5.48 -6.94
N ASN A 4 -7.85 -6.24 -5.91
CA ASN A 4 -8.77 -6.85 -4.96
C ASN A 4 -8.10 -7.14 -3.60
N GLU A 5 -8.85 -7.72 -2.65
CA GLU A 5 -8.38 -8.11 -1.31
C GLU A 5 -7.13 -9.01 -1.35
N THR A 6 -7.03 -9.94 -2.30
CA THR A 6 -5.83 -10.79 -2.48
C THR A 6 -4.63 -9.93 -2.85
N GLY A 7 -4.81 -9.02 -3.82
CA GLY A 7 -3.79 -8.05 -4.20
C GLY A 7 -3.36 -7.17 -3.03
N TYR A 8 -4.30 -6.68 -2.23
CA TYR A 8 -4.01 -5.87 -1.05
C TYR A 8 -3.16 -6.63 -0.03
N ARG A 9 -3.53 -7.88 0.30
CA ARG A 9 -2.74 -8.73 1.21
C ARG A 9 -1.33 -9.01 0.67
N ASN A 10 -1.22 -9.22 -0.64
CA ASN A 10 0.06 -9.40 -1.30
C ASN A 10 0.91 -8.12 -1.22
N LEU A 11 0.35 -6.94 -1.44
CA LEU A 11 1.05 -5.67 -1.23
C LEU A 11 1.52 -5.51 0.22
N VAL A 12 0.68 -5.80 1.21
CA VAL A 12 1.07 -5.75 2.63
C VAL A 12 2.26 -6.66 2.91
N LYS A 13 2.26 -7.89 2.36
CA LYS A 13 3.37 -8.83 2.51
C LYS A 13 4.63 -8.37 1.78
N LEU A 14 4.52 -7.84 0.57
CA LEU A 14 5.66 -7.29 -0.18
C LEU A 14 6.28 -6.10 0.54
N VAL A 15 5.47 -5.15 1.04
CA VAL A 15 5.96 -4.01 1.81
C VAL A 15 6.62 -4.48 3.11
N THR A 16 6.05 -5.47 3.79
CA THR A 16 6.63 -6.05 5.01
C THR A 16 7.99 -6.69 4.71
N ALA A 17 8.08 -7.56 3.70
CA ALA A 17 9.33 -8.20 3.29
C ALA A 17 10.39 -7.17 2.84
N ALA A 18 9.98 -6.11 2.13
CA ALA A 18 10.88 -5.05 1.70
C ALA A 18 11.56 -4.35 2.89
N HIS A 19 10.86 -4.20 4.01
CA HIS A 19 11.40 -3.59 5.24
C HIS A 19 12.18 -4.57 6.11
N LEU A 20 11.74 -5.82 6.21
CA LEU A 20 12.36 -6.82 7.09
C LEU A 20 13.59 -7.47 6.44
N ASP A 21 13.50 -7.80 5.15
CA ASP A 21 14.47 -8.65 4.45
C ASP A 21 15.20 -7.89 3.33
N GLY A 22 14.54 -6.91 2.70
CA GLY A 22 15.04 -6.20 1.50
C GLY A 22 15.72 -4.84 1.74
N PHE A 23 15.84 -4.41 3.00
CA PHE A 23 16.28 -3.06 3.32
C PHE A 23 17.79 -2.87 3.06
N HIS A 24 18.15 -1.80 2.35
CA HIS A 24 19.53 -1.32 2.22
C HIS A 24 19.57 0.19 2.46
N TYR A 25 19.52 1.00 1.40
CA TYR A 25 19.30 2.45 1.54
C TYR A 25 17.80 2.79 1.60
N ALA A 26 16.97 1.92 1.06
CA ALA A 26 15.52 1.98 1.04
C ALA A 26 14.97 0.55 1.11
N PRO A 27 13.71 0.35 1.51
CA PRO A 27 13.04 -0.94 1.41
C PRO A 27 12.88 -1.33 -0.07
N ARG A 28 13.28 -2.54 -0.45
CA ARG A 28 13.26 -3.02 -1.84
C ARG A 28 12.67 -4.42 -1.92
N ILE A 29 12.10 -4.75 -3.08
CA ILE A 29 11.71 -6.12 -3.45
C ILE A 29 12.48 -6.52 -4.71
N ASP A 30 12.68 -7.81 -4.93
CA ASP A 30 13.13 -8.37 -6.20
C ASP A 30 11.96 -8.94 -7.01
N LYS A 31 12.26 -9.43 -8.21
CA LYS A 31 11.24 -9.94 -9.13
C LYS A 31 10.72 -11.30 -8.69
N GLU A 32 11.54 -12.10 -8.02
CA GLU A 32 11.17 -13.38 -7.42
C GLU A 32 10.10 -13.18 -6.34
N MET A 33 10.33 -12.25 -5.40
CA MET A 33 9.35 -11.88 -4.38
C MET A 33 8.05 -11.39 -4.99
N LEU A 34 8.13 -10.57 -6.06
CA LEU A 34 6.96 -10.10 -6.80
C LEU A 34 6.21 -11.26 -7.46
N ALA A 35 6.92 -12.20 -8.09
CA ALA A 35 6.34 -13.37 -8.75
C ALA A 35 5.58 -14.28 -7.77
N GLU A 36 6.13 -14.49 -6.57
CA GLU A 36 5.46 -15.27 -5.52
C GLU A 36 4.15 -14.64 -5.04
N ARG A 37 3.96 -13.33 -5.23
CA ARG A 37 2.87 -12.52 -4.66
C ARG A 37 2.17 -11.65 -5.71
N SER A 38 2.19 -12.06 -6.98
CA SER A 38 1.64 -11.24 -8.08
C SER A 38 0.12 -11.30 -8.19
N ALA A 39 -0.52 -12.32 -7.61
CA ALA A 39 -1.96 -12.51 -7.71
C ALA A 39 -2.75 -11.30 -7.19
N GLY A 40 -3.69 -10.81 -8.00
CA GLY A 40 -4.52 -9.64 -7.69
C GLY A 40 -3.79 -8.29 -7.76
N LEU A 41 -2.56 -8.25 -8.28
CA LEU A 41 -1.81 -7.01 -8.50
C LEU A 41 -1.94 -6.54 -9.96
N ILE A 42 -2.03 -5.22 -10.13
CA ILE A 42 -1.83 -4.53 -11.41
C ILE A 42 -0.54 -3.71 -11.30
N GLY A 43 0.39 -3.91 -12.23
CA GLY A 43 1.68 -3.20 -12.28
C GLY A 43 1.77 -2.24 -13.46
N LEU A 44 2.53 -1.17 -13.25
CA LEU A 44 2.85 -0.16 -14.24
C LEU A 44 4.37 -0.18 -14.46
N SER A 45 4.84 0.15 -15.67
CA SER A 45 6.29 0.11 -15.98
C SER A 45 7.14 1.12 -15.21
N GLY A 46 6.53 2.11 -14.56
CA GLY A 46 7.19 3.09 -13.70
C GLY A 46 7.61 4.37 -14.42
N CYS A 47 8.12 5.32 -13.63
CA CYS A 47 8.62 6.63 -14.10
C CYS A 47 9.98 6.51 -14.82
N LEU A 48 10.66 7.63 -15.06
CA LEU A 48 11.98 7.65 -15.72
C LEU A 48 13.03 6.77 -15.03
N ALA A 49 12.96 6.63 -13.71
CA ALA A 49 13.86 5.76 -12.94
C ALA A 49 13.49 4.27 -13.01
N GLY A 50 12.35 3.92 -13.63
CA GLY A 50 11.93 2.54 -13.84
C GLY A 50 12.88 1.78 -14.77
N GLU A 51 12.94 0.46 -14.63
CA GLU A 51 13.88 -0.40 -15.36
C GLU A 51 13.72 -0.27 -16.89
N VAL A 52 12.48 -0.21 -17.37
CA VAL A 52 12.16 -0.07 -18.81
C VAL A 52 12.64 1.28 -19.34
N ASN A 53 12.29 2.38 -18.67
CA ASN A 53 12.68 3.73 -19.10
C ASN A 53 14.19 3.97 -18.98
N SER A 54 14.83 3.43 -17.94
CA SER A 54 16.29 3.52 -17.77
C SER A 54 17.03 2.83 -18.91
N ALA A 55 16.55 1.66 -19.36
CA ALA A 55 17.13 0.97 -20.50
C ALA A 55 16.96 1.75 -21.82
N ILE A 56 15.80 2.39 -22.05
CA ILE A 56 15.59 3.25 -23.22
C ILE A 56 16.51 4.47 -23.19
N GLN A 57 16.66 5.11 -22.02
CA GLN A 57 17.57 6.26 -21.86
C GLN A 57 19.02 5.88 -22.21
N ALA A 58 19.43 4.67 -21.86
CA ALA A 58 20.74 4.09 -22.21
C ALA A 58 20.83 3.51 -23.64
N ASP A 59 19.87 3.81 -24.53
CA ASP A 59 19.81 3.34 -25.92
C ASP A 59 19.79 1.81 -26.07
N ASN A 60 19.30 1.09 -25.05
CA ASN A 60 19.21 -0.37 -25.04
C ASN A 60 17.75 -0.84 -25.10
N ILE A 61 17.17 -0.73 -26.31
CA ILE A 61 15.78 -1.10 -26.57
C ILE A 61 15.50 -2.59 -26.30
N GLU A 62 16.46 -3.47 -26.61
CA GLU A 62 16.30 -4.91 -26.36
C GLU A 62 16.18 -5.21 -24.87
N LYS A 63 16.99 -4.57 -24.03
CA LYS A 63 16.85 -4.69 -22.57
C LYS A 63 15.51 -4.13 -22.09
N ALA A 64 15.06 -3.00 -22.63
CA ALA A 64 13.77 -2.42 -22.28
C ALA A 64 12.60 -3.39 -22.59
N LYS A 65 12.62 -4.03 -23.77
CA LYS A 65 11.65 -5.06 -24.16
C LYS A 65 11.71 -6.27 -23.24
N GLN A 66 12.93 -6.75 -22.93
CA GLN A 66 13.12 -7.89 -22.03
C GLN A 66 12.54 -7.61 -20.64
N SER A 67 12.86 -6.46 -20.05
CA SER A 67 12.38 -6.09 -18.73
C SER A 67 10.85 -5.94 -18.70
N ALA A 68 10.27 -5.30 -19.72
CA ALA A 68 8.80 -5.20 -19.84
C ALA A 68 8.13 -6.57 -20.01
N ALA A 69 8.72 -7.48 -20.80
CA ALA A 69 8.22 -8.83 -20.97
C ALA A 69 8.27 -9.63 -19.65
N GLU A 70 9.33 -9.48 -18.86
CA GLU A 70 9.46 -10.14 -17.57
C GLU A 70 8.38 -9.70 -16.57
N TYR A 71 8.10 -8.39 -16.46
CA TYR A 71 6.99 -7.91 -15.62
C TYR A 71 5.62 -8.36 -16.14
N ARG A 72 5.42 -8.37 -17.46
CA ARG A 72 4.22 -8.94 -18.08
C ARG A 72 4.05 -10.41 -17.72
N ASP A 73 5.11 -11.19 -17.76
CA ASP A 73 5.04 -12.64 -17.48
C ASP A 73 4.78 -12.91 -15.99
N ILE A 74 5.27 -12.04 -15.11
CA ILE A 74 5.03 -12.11 -13.66
C ILE A 74 3.58 -11.73 -13.29
N LEU A 75 3.08 -10.62 -13.84
CA LEU A 75 1.79 -10.04 -13.45
C LEU A 75 0.63 -10.53 -14.33
N GLY A 76 0.91 -10.91 -15.57
CA GLY A 76 -0.04 -11.22 -16.63
C GLY A 76 -0.23 -10.06 -17.62
N ALA A 77 -0.51 -10.38 -18.89
CA ALA A 77 -0.65 -9.39 -19.97
C ALA A 77 -1.78 -8.37 -19.74
N GLU A 78 -2.87 -8.79 -19.08
CA GLU A 78 -3.99 -7.91 -18.72
C GLU A 78 -3.70 -7.06 -17.46
N ASN A 79 -2.62 -7.35 -16.73
CA ASN A 79 -2.32 -6.76 -15.43
C ASN A 79 -1.02 -5.94 -15.42
N PHE A 80 -0.33 -5.86 -16.54
CA PHE A 80 0.87 -5.04 -16.70
C PHE A 80 0.67 -4.03 -17.82
N PHE A 81 0.92 -2.76 -17.52
CA PHE A 81 0.76 -1.66 -18.47
C PHE A 81 2.05 -0.87 -18.62
N ILE A 82 2.33 -0.43 -19.84
CA ILE A 82 3.38 0.54 -20.11
C ILE A 82 2.85 1.93 -19.72
N GLU A 83 3.54 2.55 -18.78
CA GLU A 83 3.18 3.84 -18.19
C GLU A 83 3.84 4.99 -18.95
N LEU A 84 3.02 5.94 -19.39
CA LEU A 84 3.45 7.15 -20.08
C LEU A 84 3.41 8.35 -19.12
N HIS A 85 4.48 9.14 -19.15
CA HIS A 85 4.63 10.39 -18.43
C HIS A 85 5.11 11.47 -19.40
N ASP A 86 4.57 12.69 -19.31
CA ASP A 86 5.09 13.82 -20.07
C ASP A 86 5.01 15.11 -19.25
N HIS A 87 6.18 15.59 -18.86
CA HIS A 87 6.41 16.82 -18.12
C HIS A 87 7.27 17.80 -18.93
N GLY A 88 7.39 17.61 -20.25
CA GLY A 88 8.21 18.41 -21.15
C GLY A 88 9.70 18.06 -21.19
N MET A 89 10.12 17.00 -20.49
CA MET A 89 11.52 16.56 -20.40
C MET A 89 11.97 15.86 -21.70
N GLU A 90 13.23 16.00 -22.08
CA GLU A 90 13.76 15.38 -23.30
C GLU A 90 13.85 13.86 -23.16
N GLU A 91 14.20 13.39 -21.97
CA GLU A 91 14.28 11.98 -21.60
C GLU A 91 12.90 11.31 -21.70
N GLN A 92 11.84 11.99 -21.27
CA GLN A 92 10.46 11.51 -21.43
C GLN A 92 10.04 11.48 -22.89
N ARG A 93 10.40 12.49 -23.69
CA ARG A 93 10.14 12.48 -25.14
C ARG A 93 10.85 11.29 -25.82
N LYS A 94 12.09 11.00 -25.45
CA LYS A 94 12.83 9.82 -25.92
C LYS A 94 12.08 8.53 -25.54
N CYS A 95 11.72 8.35 -24.27
CA CYS A 95 10.96 7.19 -23.81
C CYS A 95 9.60 7.04 -24.52
N ASN A 96 8.80 8.09 -24.56
CA ASN A 96 7.45 8.09 -25.17
C ASN A 96 7.46 7.80 -26.67
N SER A 97 8.59 7.98 -27.36
CA SER A 97 8.74 7.56 -28.76
C SER A 97 8.85 6.04 -28.95
N ALA A 98 9.42 5.33 -27.95
CA ALA A 98 9.69 3.90 -28.01
C ALA A 98 8.62 3.05 -27.30
N LEU A 99 8.11 3.55 -26.17
CA LEU A 99 7.17 2.83 -25.30
C LEU A 99 5.91 2.30 -26.03
N PRO A 100 5.25 3.05 -26.94
CA PRO A 100 4.10 2.54 -27.67
C PRO A 100 4.41 1.33 -28.56
N GLN A 101 5.61 1.27 -29.14
CA GLN A 101 6.02 0.11 -29.94
C GLN A 101 6.29 -1.10 -29.05
N ILE A 102 6.94 -0.90 -27.90
CA ILE A 102 7.18 -1.98 -26.92
C ILE A 102 5.85 -2.56 -26.43
N ALA A 103 4.88 -1.70 -26.10
CA ALA A 103 3.54 -2.13 -25.69
C ALA A 103 2.85 -2.99 -26.75
N ARG A 104 2.90 -2.57 -28.03
CA ARG A 104 2.36 -3.33 -29.17
C ARG A 104 3.05 -4.68 -29.35
N ASP A 105 4.39 -4.71 -29.32
CA ASP A 105 5.19 -5.92 -29.52
C ASP A 105 4.88 -6.98 -28.45
N LEU A 106 4.60 -6.55 -27.22
CA LEU A 106 4.35 -7.43 -26.08
C LEU A 106 2.87 -7.75 -25.85
N GLY A 107 1.96 -7.10 -26.57
CA GLY A 107 0.51 -7.26 -26.41
C GLY A 107 -0.01 -6.72 -25.08
N ILE A 108 0.57 -5.62 -24.56
CA ILE A 108 0.19 -5.01 -23.28
C ILE A 108 -0.36 -3.59 -23.48
N GLY A 109 -1.20 -3.13 -22.54
CA GLY A 109 -1.84 -1.83 -22.60
C GLY A 109 -0.89 -0.66 -22.30
N LEU A 110 -1.24 0.52 -22.80
CA LEU A 110 -0.66 1.79 -22.36
C LEU A 110 -1.52 2.41 -21.25
N VAL A 111 -0.92 3.14 -20.32
CA VAL A 111 -1.65 3.95 -19.34
C VAL A 111 -0.94 5.28 -19.11
N ALA A 112 -1.70 6.36 -18.99
CA ALA A 112 -1.16 7.67 -18.69
C ALA A 112 -1.16 7.92 -17.17
N ALA A 113 -0.08 8.51 -16.66
CA ALA A 113 0.06 8.97 -15.29
C ALA A 113 0.81 10.31 -15.26
N ASN A 114 0.75 11.02 -14.13
CA ASN A 114 1.40 12.32 -13.95
C ASN A 114 2.31 12.38 -12.71
N ASP A 115 2.64 11.21 -12.14
CA ASP A 115 3.54 11.06 -10.98
C ASP A 115 3.32 12.15 -9.90
N VAL A 116 2.09 12.28 -9.42
CA VAL A 116 1.65 13.47 -8.68
C VAL A 116 2.32 13.56 -7.31
N HIS A 117 3.00 14.68 -7.04
CA HIS A 117 3.69 14.97 -5.77
C HIS A 117 3.07 16.14 -4.99
N PHE A 118 2.22 16.94 -5.64
CA PHE A 118 1.55 18.09 -5.03
C PHE A 118 0.17 18.35 -5.67
N LEU A 119 -0.71 19.09 -4.99
CA LEU A 119 -2.09 19.24 -5.43
C LEU A 119 -2.21 20.23 -6.60
N ARG A 120 -1.67 21.44 -6.44
CA ARG A 120 -1.75 22.52 -7.45
C ARG A 120 -0.38 22.84 -8.01
N ARG A 121 -0.31 23.30 -9.26
CA ARG A 121 0.94 23.76 -9.88
C ARG A 121 1.69 24.80 -9.04
N SER A 122 0.96 25.67 -8.33
CA SER A 122 1.51 26.68 -7.43
C SER A 122 2.24 26.10 -6.20
N ASP A 123 1.92 24.88 -5.81
CA ASP A 123 2.47 24.25 -4.60
C ASP A 123 3.90 23.72 -4.82
N HIS A 124 4.40 23.82 -6.06
CA HIS A 124 5.75 23.43 -6.44
C HIS A 124 6.84 24.04 -5.55
N GLN A 125 6.71 25.32 -5.17
CA GLN A 125 7.69 25.97 -4.29
C GLN A 125 7.70 25.37 -2.88
N ALA A 126 6.53 25.00 -2.34
CA ALA A 126 6.43 24.36 -1.04
C ALA A 126 7.05 22.95 -1.08
N HIS A 127 6.77 22.19 -2.15
CA HIS A 127 7.40 20.90 -2.38
C HIS A 127 8.93 21.01 -2.51
N ASP A 128 9.43 22.02 -3.22
CA ASP A 128 10.86 22.28 -3.39
C ASP A 128 11.57 22.53 -2.05
N VAL A 129 10.96 23.32 -1.16
CA VAL A 129 11.47 23.55 0.20
C VAL A 129 11.40 22.27 1.05
N MET A 130 10.32 21.49 0.92
CA MET A 130 10.17 20.22 1.63
C MET A 130 11.30 19.24 1.27
N LEU A 131 11.67 19.12 -0.01
CA LEU A 131 12.80 18.31 -0.46
C LEU A 131 14.12 18.79 0.15
N CYS A 132 14.35 20.11 0.20
CA CYS A 132 15.54 20.69 0.82
C CYS A 132 15.66 20.31 2.30
N ILE A 133 14.56 20.41 3.05
CA ILE A 133 14.50 19.99 4.46
C ILE A 133 14.79 18.48 4.59
N GLY A 134 14.13 17.64 3.78
CA GLY A 134 14.29 16.18 3.85
C GLY A 134 15.68 15.67 3.46
N THR A 135 16.40 16.42 2.61
CA THR A 135 17.75 16.07 2.13
C THR A 135 18.87 16.82 2.85
N GLY A 136 18.54 17.72 3.78
CA GLY A 136 19.51 18.55 4.48
C GLY A 136 20.26 19.54 3.57
N LYS A 137 19.62 20.00 2.49
CA LYS A 137 20.18 20.94 1.51
C LYS A 137 19.56 22.33 1.63
N MET A 138 20.29 23.36 1.18
CA MET A 138 19.79 24.74 1.09
C MET A 138 19.13 24.97 -0.28
N VAL A 139 18.12 25.85 -0.35
CA VAL A 139 17.41 26.16 -1.61
C VAL A 139 18.36 26.74 -2.68
N GLN A 140 19.44 27.39 -2.25
CA GLN A 140 20.47 27.98 -3.11
C GLN A 140 21.50 26.96 -3.64
N ASP A 141 21.52 25.72 -3.14
CA ASP A 141 22.43 24.68 -3.64
C ASP A 141 22.02 24.28 -5.06
N GLU A 142 22.91 24.48 -6.04
CA GLU A 142 22.65 24.16 -7.45
C GLU A 142 22.61 22.65 -7.73
N THR A 143 23.22 21.84 -6.87
CA THR A 143 23.33 20.37 -7.01
C THR A 143 22.24 19.60 -6.27
N ARG A 144 21.29 20.32 -5.66
CA ARG A 144 20.21 19.70 -4.88
C ARG A 144 19.20 18.98 -5.77
N MET A 145 18.50 18.04 -5.17
CA MET A 145 17.33 17.42 -5.80
C MET A 145 16.23 18.47 -6.03
N ARG A 146 15.68 18.51 -7.24
CA ARG A 146 14.60 19.40 -7.63
C ARG A 146 13.73 18.74 -8.68
N TYR A 147 12.42 18.91 -8.55
CA TYR A 147 11.43 18.40 -9.50
C TYR A 147 10.91 19.53 -10.38
N VAL A 148 10.34 19.19 -11.54
CA VAL A 148 9.69 20.17 -12.42
C VAL A 148 8.30 20.55 -11.88
N PRO A 149 7.74 21.73 -12.22
CA PRO A 149 6.44 22.18 -11.71
C PRO A 149 5.22 21.35 -12.18
N GLU A 150 5.41 20.40 -13.10
CA GLU A 150 4.33 19.69 -13.78
C GLU A 150 3.75 18.48 -13.01
N LEU A 151 4.35 18.09 -11.87
CA LEU A 151 3.93 16.94 -11.05
C LEU A 151 2.76 17.26 -10.10
N TYR A 152 1.82 18.10 -10.55
CA TYR A 152 0.59 18.41 -9.81
C TYR A 152 -0.59 17.52 -10.22
N PHE A 153 -1.69 17.59 -9.48
CA PHE A 153 -2.92 16.89 -9.84
C PHE A 153 -3.65 17.61 -11.00
N LYS A 154 -3.21 17.33 -12.22
CA LYS A 154 -3.78 17.88 -13.46
C LYS A 154 -5.26 17.52 -13.61
N SER A 155 -6.03 18.42 -14.19
CA SER A 155 -7.40 18.17 -14.59
C SER A 155 -7.50 17.13 -15.73
N PRO A 156 -8.67 16.50 -15.93
CA PRO A 156 -8.88 15.59 -17.04
C PRO A 156 -8.60 16.22 -18.41
N ASP A 157 -8.93 17.51 -18.60
CA ASP A 157 -8.72 18.20 -19.89
C ASP A 157 -7.23 18.45 -20.15
N GLU A 158 -6.47 18.83 -19.12
CA GLU A 158 -5.01 18.95 -19.23
C GLU A 158 -4.36 17.61 -19.58
N MET A 159 -4.77 16.52 -18.91
CA MET A 159 -4.24 15.18 -19.19
C MET A 159 -4.59 14.70 -20.61
N ARG A 160 -5.80 15.00 -21.10
CA ARG A 160 -6.19 14.69 -22.49
C ARG A 160 -5.37 15.45 -23.51
N GLU A 161 -5.06 16.72 -23.25
CA GLU A 161 -4.21 17.50 -24.16
C GLU A 161 -2.77 16.95 -24.18
N VAL A 162 -2.20 16.66 -23.00
CA VAL A 162 -0.84 16.08 -22.88
C VAL A 162 -0.73 14.75 -23.63
N PHE A 163 -1.74 13.88 -23.51
CA PHE A 163 -1.74 12.55 -24.12
C PHE A 163 -2.70 12.44 -25.32
N ARG A 164 -2.89 13.53 -26.07
CA ARG A 164 -3.81 13.58 -27.22
C ARG A 164 -3.50 12.56 -28.32
N ASP A 165 -2.23 12.20 -28.47
CA ASP A 165 -1.76 11.21 -29.45
C ASP A 165 -1.96 9.76 -28.96
N PHE A 166 -2.31 9.58 -27.67
CA PHE A 166 -2.52 8.29 -27.02
C PHE A 166 -3.82 8.27 -26.19
N PRO A 167 -5.00 8.50 -26.79
CA PRO A 167 -6.27 8.55 -26.05
C PRO A 167 -6.56 7.26 -25.27
N GLN A 168 -6.14 6.10 -25.79
CA GLN A 168 -6.26 4.80 -25.11
C GLN A 168 -5.52 4.74 -23.77
N ALA A 169 -4.44 5.52 -23.59
CA ALA A 169 -3.69 5.57 -22.34
C ALA A 169 -4.52 6.25 -21.24
N ILE A 170 -5.32 7.25 -21.60
CA ILE A 170 -6.29 7.90 -20.71
C ILE A 170 -7.46 6.97 -20.42
N GLU A 171 -8.04 6.31 -21.43
CA GLU A 171 -9.15 5.37 -21.25
C GLU A 171 -8.80 4.22 -20.30
N ASN A 172 -7.57 3.70 -20.41
CA ASN A 172 -7.12 2.60 -19.55
C ASN A 172 -6.99 3.02 -18.08
N THR A 173 -6.82 4.31 -17.76
CA THR A 173 -6.88 4.78 -16.35
C THR A 173 -8.23 4.48 -15.71
N LEU A 174 -9.33 4.69 -16.46
CA LEU A 174 -10.68 4.41 -16.00
C LEU A 174 -10.92 2.90 -15.93
N LYS A 175 -10.51 2.14 -16.95
CA LYS A 175 -10.66 0.68 -16.95
C LYS A 175 -9.91 0.01 -15.79
N ILE A 176 -8.71 0.50 -15.46
CA ILE A 176 -7.96 0.02 -14.29
C ILE A 176 -8.68 0.42 -13.00
N GLY A 177 -9.17 1.67 -12.90
CA GLY A 177 -9.96 2.14 -11.77
C GLY A 177 -11.21 1.28 -11.52
N ASP A 178 -11.96 0.99 -12.57
CA ASP A 178 -13.17 0.14 -12.55
C ASP A 178 -12.87 -1.33 -12.20
N ARG A 179 -11.62 -1.78 -12.31
CA ARG A 179 -11.24 -3.14 -11.89
C ARG A 179 -10.89 -3.20 -10.41
N CYS A 180 -10.32 -2.13 -9.86
CA CYS A 180 -9.84 -2.08 -8.49
C CYS A 180 -11.00 -1.98 -7.48
N HIS A 181 -11.32 -3.10 -6.84
CA HIS A 181 -12.35 -3.21 -5.81
C HIS A 181 -11.78 -3.78 -4.51
N LEU A 182 -11.60 -2.92 -3.52
CA LEU A 182 -11.10 -3.28 -2.20
C LEU A 182 -11.99 -2.70 -1.10
N ASP A 183 -12.67 -3.56 -0.37
CA ASP A 183 -13.48 -3.19 0.79
C ASP A 183 -12.72 -3.49 2.09
N LEU A 184 -12.24 -2.43 2.74
CA LEU A 184 -11.59 -2.56 4.05
C LEU A 184 -12.63 -2.48 5.17
N GLU A 185 -12.73 -3.56 5.96
CA GLU A 185 -13.60 -3.61 7.13
C GLU A 185 -12.94 -2.89 8.32
N PHE A 186 -13.56 -1.79 8.75
CA PHE A 186 -13.16 -1.03 9.94
C PHE A 186 -14.11 -1.29 11.12
N GLY A 187 -13.63 -1.05 12.34
CA GLY A 187 -14.46 -1.15 13.55
C GLY A 187 -14.70 -2.57 14.06
N ARG A 188 -14.22 -3.62 13.38
CA ARG A 188 -14.14 -4.97 13.96
C ARG A 188 -12.97 -5.11 14.89
N SER A 189 -13.25 -5.55 16.12
CA SER A 189 -12.19 -5.92 17.05
C SER A 189 -11.51 -7.21 16.61
N LYS A 190 -10.17 -7.22 16.64
CA LYS A 190 -9.30 -8.35 16.31
C LYS A 190 -8.46 -8.75 17.52
N TYR A 191 -9.08 -8.87 18.70
CA TYR A 191 -8.38 -9.33 19.89
C TYR A 191 -7.90 -10.77 19.72
N PRO A 192 -6.67 -11.09 20.14
CA PRO A 192 -6.23 -12.48 20.22
C PRO A 192 -7.16 -13.29 21.12
N GLU A 193 -7.35 -14.56 20.77
CA GLU A 193 -8.02 -15.49 21.66
C GLU A 193 -7.08 -15.89 22.79
N TYR A 194 -7.52 -15.72 24.04
CA TYR A 194 -6.71 -16.15 25.18
C TYR A 194 -6.79 -17.68 25.33
N PRO A 195 -5.65 -18.39 25.38
CA PRO A 195 -5.64 -19.84 25.55
C PRO A 195 -6.04 -20.23 26.98
N VAL A 196 -7.18 -20.89 27.14
CA VAL A 196 -7.67 -21.37 28.45
C VAL A 196 -7.36 -22.85 28.70
N PRO A 197 -7.29 -23.29 29.98
CA PRO A 197 -7.13 -24.69 30.31
C PRO A 197 -8.19 -25.60 29.67
N ALA A 198 -7.81 -26.84 29.38
CA ALA A 198 -8.70 -27.82 28.74
C ALA A 198 -10.03 -27.98 29.49
N GLY A 199 -11.14 -27.96 28.75
CA GLY A 199 -12.49 -28.10 29.30
C GLY A 199 -13.09 -26.80 29.86
N LYS A 200 -12.40 -25.65 29.75
CA LYS A 200 -12.94 -24.34 30.17
C LYS A 200 -13.29 -23.46 28.98
N THR A 201 -14.27 -22.58 29.18
CA THR A 201 -14.53 -21.43 28.30
C THR A 201 -13.74 -20.21 28.80
N ARG A 202 -13.54 -19.20 27.96
CA ARG A 202 -12.88 -17.93 28.35
C ARG A 202 -13.65 -17.23 29.46
N GLU A 203 -14.97 -17.20 29.32
CA GLU A 203 -15.91 -16.62 30.25
C GLU A 203 -15.85 -17.34 31.61
N GLY A 204 -15.87 -18.67 31.59
CA GLY A 204 -15.78 -19.49 32.80
C GLY A 204 -14.43 -19.35 33.50
N TYR A 205 -13.34 -19.30 32.72
CA TYR A 205 -12.00 -19.11 33.26
C TYR A 205 -11.83 -17.72 33.87
N LEU A 206 -12.31 -16.67 33.20
CA LEU A 206 -12.28 -15.30 33.74
C LEU A 206 -13.09 -15.23 35.05
N ARG A 207 -14.29 -15.81 35.09
CA ARG A 207 -15.11 -15.89 36.31
C ARG A 207 -14.33 -16.55 37.45
N GLU A 208 -13.73 -17.71 37.22
CA GLU A 208 -12.94 -18.43 38.22
C GLU A 208 -11.79 -17.57 38.78
N LEU A 209 -11.02 -16.93 37.90
CA LEU A 209 -9.94 -16.03 38.30
C LEU A 209 -10.44 -14.86 39.12
N CYS A 210 -11.54 -14.23 38.70
CA CYS A 210 -12.11 -13.09 39.40
C CYS A 210 -12.70 -13.46 40.77
N TYR A 211 -13.39 -14.59 40.89
CA TYR A 211 -13.87 -15.07 42.21
C TYR A 211 -12.72 -15.46 43.13
N SER A 212 -11.65 -16.05 42.59
CA SER A 212 -10.43 -16.32 43.35
C SER A 212 -9.78 -15.02 43.84
N GLY A 213 -9.63 -14.04 42.95
CA GLY A 213 -9.08 -12.72 43.27
C GLY A 213 -9.95 -11.93 44.25
N LEU A 214 -11.28 -12.06 44.18
CA LEU A 214 -12.21 -11.45 45.13
C LEU A 214 -11.97 -11.98 46.55
N ARG A 215 -11.86 -13.30 46.71
CA ARG A 215 -11.52 -13.93 48.01
C ARG A 215 -10.15 -13.50 48.51
N GLN A 216 -9.16 -13.42 47.63
CA GLN A 216 -7.81 -12.98 48.00
C GLN A 216 -7.78 -11.52 48.52
N ARG A 217 -8.57 -10.62 47.91
CA ARG A 217 -8.59 -9.19 48.25
C ARG A 217 -9.48 -8.85 49.45
N TYR A 218 -10.59 -9.56 49.61
CA TYR A 218 -11.63 -9.22 50.58
C TYR A 218 -11.82 -10.27 51.69
N GLY A 219 -11.11 -11.40 51.66
CA GLY A 219 -11.21 -12.47 52.66
C GLY A 219 -12.62 -13.05 52.71
N GLU A 220 -13.19 -13.15 53.92
CA GLU A 220 -14.55 -13.67 54.19
C GLU A 220 -15.67 -12.64 53.94
N ARG A 221 -15.33 -11.38 53.66
CA ARG A 221 -16.32 -10.32 53.45
C ARG A 221 -17.34 -10.63 52.34
N PRO A 222 -17.00 -11.26 51.20
CA PRO A 222 -17.98 -11.62 50.18
C PRO A 222 -19.11 -12.55 50.69
N ALA A 223 -18.90 -13.30 51.79
CA ALA A 223 -19.93 -14.12 52.40
C ALA A 223 -20.96 -13.31 53.23
N SER A 224 -20.58 -12.11 53.67
CA SER A 224 -21.42 -11.23 54.52
C SER A 224 -21.89 -9.96 53.80
N ASP A 225 -21.31 -9.64 52.64
CA ASP A 225 -21.63 -8.46 51.82
C ASP A 225 -22.02 -8.90 50.39
N PRO A 226 -23.32 -9.20 50.14
CA PRO A 226 -23.80 -9.66 48.84
C PRO A 226 -23.59 -8.65 47.69
N GLU A 227 -23.35 -7.38 48.01
CA GLU A 227 -23.14 -6.33 47.01
C GLU A 227 -21.84 -6.56 46.23
N LEU A 228 -20.80 -7.10 46.88
CA LEU A 228 -19.54 -7.42 46.23
C LEU A 228 -19.70 -8.47 45.13
N ILE A 229 -20.47 -9.53 45.41
CA ILE A 229 -20.77 -10.60 44.44
C ILE A 229 -21.64 -10.04 43.31
N ARG A 230 -22.70 -9.29 43.65
CA ARG A 230 -23.60 -8.69 42.66
C ARG A 230 -22.85 -7.75 41.71
N ARG A 231 -21.93 -6.94 42.25
CA ARG A 231 -21.12 -6.03 41.47
C ARG A 231 -20.19 -6.79 40.53
N LEU A 232 -19.51 -7.82 41.03
CA LEU A 232 -18.61 -8.64 40.23
C LEU A 232 -19.37 -9.34 39.08
N ASP A 233 -20.52 -9.95 39.38
CA ASP A 233 -21.34 -10.63 38.38
C ASP A 233 -21.88 -9.67 37.32
N TYR A 234 -22.26 -8.45 37.71
CA TYR A 234 -22.67 -7.41 36.77
C TYR A 234 -21.54 -7.04 35.81
N GLU A 235 -20.34 -6.76 36.33
CA GLU A 235 -19.19 -6.36 35.50
C GLU A 235 -18.76 -7.49 34.55
N LEU A 236 -18.68 -8.72 35.05
CA LEU A 236 -18.37 -9.89 34.22
C LEU A 236 -19.42 -10.10 33.13
N GLY A 237 -20.71 -9.94 33.46
CA GLY A 237 -21.79 -10.04 32.47
C GLY A 237 -21.73 -8.95 31.39
N VAL A 238 -21.26 -7.74 31.72
CA VAL A 238 -21.02 -6.69 30.72
C VAL A 238 -19.86 -7.08 29.81
N LEU A 239 -18.74 -7.57 30.36
CA LEU A 239 -17.56 -7.99 29.59
C LEU A 239 -17.87 -9.13 28.61
N GLU A 240 -18.68 -10.10 29.05
CA GLU A 240 -19.16 -11.21 28.22
C GLU A 240 -20.01 -10.70 27.05
N LYS A 241 -20.96 -9.79 27.30
CA LYS A 241 -21.83 -9.23 26.26
C LYS A 241 -21.08 -8.35 25.25
N THR A 242 -20.02 -7.69 25.71
CA THR A 242 -19.27 -6.72 24.90
C THR A 242 -18.03 -7.33 24.23
N GLY A 243 -17.72 -8.61 24.49
CA GLY A 243 -16.63 -9.34 23.85
C GLY A 243 -15.22 -8.99 24.37
N PHE A 244 -15.12 -8.39 25.57
CA PHE A 244 -13.84 -7.97 26.15
C PHE A 244 -13.18 -9.03 27.05
N VAL A 245 -13.73 -10.24 27.13
CA VAL A 245 -13.23 -11.32 27.98
C VAL A 245 -11.77 -11.67 27.65
N SER A 246 -11.45 -11.87 26.37
CA SER A 246 -10.07 -12.11 25.91
C SER A 246 -9.12 -10.99 26.33
N TYR A 247 -9.55 -9.74 26.21
CA TYR A 247 -8.73 -8.58 26.56
C TYR A 247 -8.38 -8.59 28.06
N LEU A 248 -9.37 -8.86 28.93
CA LEU A 248 -9.14 -8.93 30.38
C LEU A 248 -8.28 -10.13 30.80
N LEU A 249 -8.30 -11.23 30.06
CA LEU A 249 -7.43 -12.38 30.34
C LEU A 249 -5.97 -12.14 29.93
N ILE A 250 -5.74 -11.29 28.91
CA ILE A 250 -4.40 -10.97 28.41
C ILE A 250 -3.66 -9.97 29.32
N VAL A 251 -4.38 -9.00 29.88
CA VAL A 251 -3.84 -7.88 30.71
C VAL A 251 -3.55 -8.36 32.12
#